data_AF-A0ABD6DM82-F1
#
_entry.id   AF-A0ABD6DM82-F1
#
_cell.length_a   1.000
_cell.length_b   1.000
_cell.length_c   1.000
_cell.angle_alpha   90.00
_cell.angle_beta   90.00
_cell.angle_gamma   90.00
#
_symmetry.space_group_name_H-M   'P 1'
#
loop_
_entity.id
_entity.type
_entity.pdbx_description
1 polymer ?
#
loop_
_entity_poly.entity_id
_entity_poly.type
_entity_poly.pdbx_seq_one_letter_code
_entity_poly.pdbx_strand_id
1 'polypeptide(L)'
;MTVFMLALGDDSPPPTAALWAKFVGDEGPESYVPQGMLLHVLYGVGAGVAFALALPLAVGEVTLVNAVGLAVAYAAVLTVVGAVVWMKGVLGMDPGRATAMQFGFFHLVYGLVLGGFVGAGLV
;
A
#
# COMPACT_ATOMS: atom_id res chain seq x y z
N MET A 1 7.69 -1.35 2.86
CA MET A 1 6.41 -2.07 2.98
C MET A 1 6.57 -3.52 2.64
N THR A 2 6.79 -3.82 1.36
CA THR A 2 7.03 -5.16 0.84
C THR A 2 8.12 -5.93 1.60
N VAL A 3 9.26 -5.29 1.89
CA VAL A 3 10.34 -5.91 2.70
C VAL A 3 9.97 -6.05 4.18
N PHE A 4 9.14 -5.15 4.72
CA PHE A 4 8.71 -5.20 6.13
C PHE A 4 7.64 -6.26 6.38
N MET A 5 6.77 -6.54 5.41
CA MET A 5 5.82 -7.65 5.48
C MET A 5 6.55 -8.99 5.60
N LEU A 6 7.61 -9.19 4.81
CA LEU A 6 8.48 -10.37 4.91
C LEU A 6 9.22 -10.46 6.25
N ALA A 7 9.70 -9.34 6.78
CA ALA A 7 10.49 -9.31 8.02
C ALA A 7 9.63 -9.48 9.31
N LEU A 8 8.34 -9.16 9.26
CA LEU A 8 7.43 -9.23 10.42
C LEU A 8 6.59 -10.51 10.46
N GLY A 9 6.94 -11.52 9.64
CA GLY A 9 6.31 -12.84 9.68
C GLY A 9 4.88 -12.86 9.13
N ASP A 10 4.55 -11.99 8.18
CA ASP A 10 3.31 -12.12 7.42
C ASP A 10 3.47 -13.28 6.42
N ASP A 11 3.19 -14.49 6.89
CA ASP A 11 3.20 -15.71 6.07
C ASP A 11 2.00 -15.75 5.10
N SER A 12 1.09 -14.77 5.17
CA SER A 12 -0.04 -14.68 4.26
C SER A 12 0.36 -13.98 2.95
N PRO A 13 0.03 -14.56 1.79
CA PRO A 13 0.34 -13.94 0.52
C PRO A 13 -0.37 -12.57 0.44
N PRO A 14 0.29 -11.52 -0.09
CA PRO A 14 -0.33 -10.21 -0.18
C PRO A 14 -1.61 -10.29 -1.04
N PRO A 15 -2.60 -9.39 -0.86
CA PRO A 15 -3.83 -9.40 -1.67
C PRO A 15 -3.58 -9.40 -3.18
N THR A 16 -2.42 -8.91 -3.62
CA THR A 16 -1.97 -8.93 -5.01
C THR A 16 -1.64 -10.32 -5.55
N ALA A 17 -1.27 -11.29 -4.70
CA ALA A 17 -1.15 -12.69 -5.11
C ALA A 17 -2.53 -13.30 -5.36
N ALA A 18 -3.51 -12.98 -4.51
CA ALA A 18 -4.90 -13.37 -4.73
C ALA A 18 -5.48 -12.72 -6.00
N LEU A 19 -5.08 -11.48 -6.30
CA LEU A 19 -5.42 -10.82 -7.55
C LEU A 19 -4.84 -11.57 -8.76
N TRP A 20 -3.57 -11.96 -8.70
CA TRP A 20 -2.94 -12.74 -9.77
C TRP A 20 -3.63 -14.09 -9.97
N ALA A 21 -3.85 -14.84 -8.88
CA ALA A 21 -4.56 -16.12 -8.92
C ALA A 21 -5.96 -15.99 -9.53
N LYS A 22 -6.69 -14.92 -9.19
CA LYS A 22 -8.06 -14.71 -9.69
C LYS A 22 -8.15 -14.41 -11.19
N PHE A 23 -7.19 -13.67 -11.75
CA PHE A 23 -7.31 -13.12 -13.11
C PHE A 23 -6.32 -13.71 -14.12
N VAL A 24 -5.24 -14.32 -13.67
CA VAL A 24 -4.14 -14.80 -14.53
C VAL A 24 -3.80 -16.25 -14.23
N GLY A 25 -3.78 -16.63 -12.96
CA GLY A 25 -3.42 -17.98 -12.51
C GLY A 25 -4.52 -19.02 -12.67
N ASP A 26 -4.12 -20.27 -12.48
CA ASP A 26 -4.94 -21.49 -12.44
C ASP A 26 -4.86 -22.23 -11.09
N GLU A 27 -3.96 -21.81 -10.19
CA GLU A 27 -3.77 -22.33 -8.84
C GLU A 27 -4.17 -21.32 -7.75
N GLY A 28 -3.96 -21.68 -6.47
CA GLY A 28 -4.21 -20.79 -5.34
C GLY A 28 -3.18 -19.66 -5.20
N PRO A 29 -3.49 -18.59 -4.41
CA PRO A 29 -2.60 -17.43 -4.20
C PRO A 29 -1.18 -17.78 -3.73
N GLU A 30 -1.05 -18.87 -2.97
CA GLU A 30 0.22 -19.43 -2.48
C GLU A 30 1.19 -19.81 -3.60
N SER A 31 0.69 -20.19 -4.77
CA SER A 31 1.51 -20.53 -5.94
C SER A 31 2.03 -19.28 -6.69
N TYR A 32 1.55 -18.08 -6.32
CA TYR A 32 1.87 -16.82 -7.02
C TYR A 32 2.44 -15.73 -6.11
N VAL A 33 3.08 -16.11 -5.00
CA VAL A 33 3.72 -15.16 -4.08
C VAL A 33 4.70 -14.21 -4.81
N PRO A 34 5.63 -14.67 -5.68
CA PRO A 34 6.54 -13.77 -6.38
C PRO A 34 5.82 -12.70 -7.23
N GLN A 35 4.77 -13.10 -7.96
CA GLN A 35 3.98 -12.23 -8.82
C GLN A 35 3.18 -11.23 -7.97
N GLY A 36 2.58 -11.71 -6.88
CA GLY A 36 1.90 -10.86 -5.90
C GLY A 36 2.84 -9.82 -5.32
N MET A 37 4.06 -10.19 -4.95
CA MET A 37 5.06 -9.26 -4.42
C MET A 37 5.49 -8.22 -5.45
N LEU A 38 5.72 -8.63 -6.70
CA LEU A 38 6.03 -7.70 -7.79
C LEU A 38 4.90 -6.70 -7.99
N LEU A 39 3.65 -7.17 -8.09
CA LEU A 39 2.48 -6.30 -8.20
C LEU A 39 2.36 -5.35 -7.01
N HIS A 40 2.67 -5.80 -5.80
CA HIS A 40 2.63 -4.96 -4.61
C HIS A 40 3.70 -3.85 -4.66
N VAL A 41 4.90 -4.17 -5.13
CA VAL A 41 5.95 -3.17 -5.36
C VAL A 41 5.49 -2.15 -6.41
N LEU A 42 4.97 -2.60 -7.55
CA LEU A 42 4.51 -1.70 -8.62
C LEU A 42 3.39 -0.79 -8.13
N TYR A 43 2.42 -1.34 -7.38
CA TYR A 43 1.37 -0.55 -6.75
C TYR A 43 1.94 0.48 -5.77
N GLY A 44 2.87 0.08 -4.91
CA GLY A 44 3.53 0.96 -3.96
C GLY A 44 4.36 2.07 -4.61
N VAL A 45 5.07 1.77 -5.71
CA VAL A 45 5.80 2.78 -6.48
C VAL A 45 4.82 3.74 -7.15
N GLY A 46 3.77 3.22 -7.80
CA GLY A 46 2.75 4.04 -8.46
C GLY A 46 2.03 4.98 -7.48
N ALA A 47 1.64 4.47 -6.31
CA ALA A 47 1.06 5.28 -5.24
C ALA A 47 2.03 6.38 -4.76
N GLY A 48 3.32 6.06 -4.64
CA GLY A 48 4.33 7.00 -4.18
C GLY A 48 4.57 8.14 -5.17
N VAL A 49 4.68 7.78 -6.46
CA VAL A 49 4.76 8.76 -7.55
C VAL A 49 3.51 9.63 -7.59
N ALA A 50 2.32 9.04 -7.48
CA ALA A 50 1.06 9.79 -7.45
C ALA A 50 1.03 10.80 -6.30
N PHE A 51 1.44 10.40 -5.10
CA PHE A 51 1.54 11.31 -3.96
C PHE A 51 2.56 12.43 -4.19
N ALA A 52 3.77 12.10 -4.63
CA ALA A 52 4.84 13.08 -4.86
C ALA A 52 4.44 14.15 -5.90
N LEU A 53 3.74 13.75 -6.97
CA LEU A 53 3.24 14.66 -7.99
C LEU A 53 2.03 15.48 -7.51
N ALA A 54 1.12 14.89 -6.73
CA ALA A 54 -0.07 15.57 -6.24
C ALA A 54 0.20 16.53 -5.09
N LEU A 55 1.21 16.26 -4.27
CA LEU A 55 1.54 17.05 -3.08
C LEU A 55 1.75 18.55 -3.39
N PRO A 56 2.67 18.97 -4.29
CA PRO A 56 2.88 20.39 -4.58
C PRO A 56 1.64 21.06 -5.17
N LEU A 57 0.78 20.31 -5.88
CA LEU A 57 -0.50 20.83 -6.38
C LEU A 57 -1.50 21.12 -5.26
N ALA A 58 -1.43 20.37 -4.16
CA ALA A 58 -2.32 20.51 -3.01
C ALA A 58 -1.88 21.62 -2.05
N VAL A 59 -0.58 21.85 -1.88
CA VAL A 59 -0.04 22.77 -0.85
C VAL A 59 0.75 23.96 -1.41
N GLY A 60 1.08 23.97 -2.70
CA GLY A 60 1.98 24.96 -3.31
C GLY A 60 3.43 24.73 -2.88
N GLU A 61 3.78 25.18 -1.68
CA GLU A 61 5.11 24.98 -1.10
C GLU A 61 5.15 23.71 -0.24
N VAL A 62 6.03 22.78 -0.57
CA VAL A 62 6.21 21.54 0.17
C VAL A 62 7.08 21.78 1.40
N THR A 63 6.56 21.40 2.56
CA THR A 63 7.29 21.42 3.84
C THR A 63 7.22 20.04 4.47
N LEU A 64 8.16 19.71 5.36
CA LEU A 64 8.13 18.42 6.06
C LEU A 64 6.79 18.17 6.78
N VAL A 65 6.24 19.21 7.42
CA VAL A 65 4.97 19.12 8.17
C VAL A 65 3.80 18.80 7.25
N ASN A 66 3.65 19.53 6.14
CA ASN A 66 2.53 19.30 5.24
C ASN A 66 2.69 17.97 4.45
N ALA A 67 3.90 17.59 4.09
CA ALA A 67 4.19 16.34 3.41
C ALA A 67 3.86 15.13 4.30
N VAL A 68 4.34 15.11 5.55
CA VAL A 68 4.04 14.02 6.49
C VAL A 68 2.54 14.00 6.83
N GLY A 69 1.94 15.16 7.12
CA GLY A 69 0.52 15.24 7.46
C GLY A 69 -0.40 14.71 6.36
N LEU A 70 -0.16 15.11 5.10
CA LEU A 70 -0.92 14.61 3.96
C LEU A 70 -0.58 13.16 3.63
N ALA A 71 0.65 12.70 3.85
CA ALA A 71 0.99 11.29 3.63
C ALA A 71 0.30 10.35 4.63
N VAL A 72 0.04 10.80 5.87
CA VAL A 72 -0.79 10.06 6.83
C VAL A 72 -2.23 9.96 6.35
N ALA A 73 -2.83 11.07 5.87
CA ALA A 73 -4.16 11.04 5.27
C ALA A 73 -4.21 10.12 4.04
N TYR A 74 -3.19 10.21 3.18
CA TYR A 74 -3.04 9.36 2.01
C TYR A 74 -2.92 7.88 2.36
N ALA A 75 -2.16 7.53 3.41
CA ALA A 75 -2.08 6.18 3.94
C ALA A 75 -3.44 5.63 4.40
N ALA A 76 -4.25 6.45 5.07
CA ALA A 76 -5.61 6.07 5.46
C ALA A 76 -6.48 5.79 4.23
N VAL A 77 -6.39 6.62 3.18
CA VAL A 77 -7.09 6.40 1.91
C VAL A 77 -6.65 5.10 1.25
N LEU A 78 -5.33 4.85 1.14
CA LEU A 78 -4.81 3.60 0.58
C LEU A 78 -5.29 2.37 1.38
N THR A 79 -5.35 2.47 2.70
CA THR A 79 -5.90 1.42 3.57
C THR A 79 -7.35 1.10 3.20
N VAL A 80 -8.19 2.13 3.08
CA VAL A 80 -9.60 1.99 2.71
C VAL A 80 -9.76 1.41 1.31
N VAL A 81 -8.99 1.91 0.33
CA VAL A 81 -9.01 1.39 -1.05
C VAL A 81 -8.60 -0.09 -1.06
N GLY A 82 -7.53 -0.46 -0.37
CA GLY A 82 -7.11 -1.86 -0.25
C GLY A 82 -8.16 -2.76 0.38
N ALA A 83 -8.74 -2.35 1.51
CA ALA A 83 -9.72 -3.18 2.22
C ALA A 83 -11.08 -3.25 1.51
N VAL A 84 -11.61 -2.11 1.06
CA VAL A 84 -12.98 -2.02 0.53
C VAL A 84 -13.02 -2.34 -0.96
N VAL A 85 -12.14 -1.73 -1.76
CA VAL A 85 -12.16 -1.92 -3.22
C VAL A 85 -11.51 -3.24 -3.57
N TRP A 86 -10.25 -3.45 -3.16
CA TRP A 86 -9.49 -4.62 -3.59
C TRP A 86 -9.94 -5.90 -2.87
N MET A 87 -9.87 -5.95 -1.54
CA MET A 87 -10.23 -7.17 -0.80
C MET A 87 -11.72 -7.48 -0.94
N LYS A 88 -12.60 -6.58 -0.47
CA LYS A 88 -14.04 -6.85 -0.44
C LYS A 88 -14.69 -6.84 -1.82
N GLY A 89 -14.46 -5.79 -2.61
CA GLY A 89 -15.11 -5.61 -3.91
C GLY A 89 -14.57 -6.55 -5.00
N VAL A 90 -13.26 -6.52 -5.24
CA VAL A 90 -12.63 -7.24 -6.35
C VAL A 90 -12.37 -8.70 -5.99
N LEU A 91 -11.82 -8.98 -4.81
CA LEU A 91 -11.42 -10.33 -4.42
C LEU A 91 -12.53 -11.12 -3.71
N GLY A 92 -13.56 -10.44 -3.19
CA GLY A 92 -14.61 -11.08 -2.39
C GLY A 92 -14.13 -11.53 -1.01
N MET A 93 -13.03 -10.95 -0.51
CA MET A 93 -12.46 -11.21 0.80
C MET A 93 -12.99 -10.19 1.81
N ASP A 94 -13.55 -10.64 2.93
CA ASP A 94 -13.97 -9.74 4.02
C ASP A 94 -12.91 -9.75 5.14
N PRO A 95 -12.00 -8.76 5.19
CA PRO A 95 -10.93 -8.75 6.17
C PRO A 95 -11.49 -8.52 7.57
N GLY A 96 -11.17 -9.44 8.49
CA GLY A 96 -11.46 -9.25 9.91
C GLY A 96 -10.73 -8.03 10.49
N ARG A 97 -11.16 -7.59 11.69
CA ARG A 97 -10.59 -6.40 12.37
C ARG A 97 -9.07 -6.45 12.48
N ALA A 98 -8.50 -7.59 12.87
CA ALA A 98 -7.05 -7.75 13.04
C ALA A 98 -6.30 -7.54 11.71
N THR A 99 -6.76 -8.18 10.63
CA THR A 99 -6.20 -8.02 9.29
C THR A 99 -6.29 -6.57 8.81
N ALA A 100 -7.43 -5.91 9.01
CA ALA A 100 -7.60 -4.51 8.64
C ALA A 100 -6.65 -3.58 9.42
N MET A 101 -6.44 -3.84 10.72
CA MET A 101 -5.49 -3.07 11.55
C MET A 101 -4.04 -3.28 11.12
N GLN A 102 -3.63 -4.52 10.84
CA GLN A 102 -2.29 -4.83 10.33
C GLN A 102 -2.05 -4.18 8.96
N PHE A 103 -3.03 -4.29 8.06
CA PHE A 103 -2.98 -3.65 6.75
C PHE A 103 -2.85 -2.13 6.86
N GLY A 104 -3.62 -1.49 7.74
CA GLY A 104 -3.54 -0.06 8.03
C GLY A 104 -2.22 0.36 8.67
N PHE A 105 -1.68 -0.44 9.61
CA PHE A 105 -0.38 -0.18 10.23
C PHE A 105 0.73 -0.09 9.19
N PHE A 106 0.80 -1.06 8.28
CA PHE A 106 1.77 -1.00 7.19
C PHE A 106 1.55 0.27 6.37
N HIS A 107 0.33 0.55 5.91
CA HIS A 107 0.07 1.76 5.10
C HIS A 107 0.48 3.05 5.80
N LEU A 108 0.28 3.13 7.13
CA LEU A 108 0.76 4.25 7.92
C LEU A 108 2.28 4.37 7.89
N VAL A 109 3.02 3.27 8.10
CA VAL A 109 4.49 3.27 8.02
C VAL A 109 4.95 3.74 6.63
N TYR A 110 4.31 3.28 5.57
CA TYR A 110 4.58 3.77 4.22
C TYR A 110 4.36 5.27 4.07
N GLY A 111 3.20 5.77 4.49
CA GLY A 111 2.89 7.19 4.43
C GLY A 111 3.91 8.03 5.19
N LEU A 112 4.28 7.62 6.41
CA LEU A 112 5.28 8.33 7.20
C LEU A 112 6.65 8.37 6.52
N VAL A 113 7.12 7.23 6.00
CA VAL A 113 8.41 7.16 5.29
C VAL A 113 8.38 7.98 4.00
N LEU A 114 7.31 7.84 3.20
CA LEU A 114 7.13 8.57 1.95
C LEU A 114 7.05 10.08 2.18
N GLY A 115 6.18 10.51 3.10
CA GLY A 115 6.01 11.93 3.44
C GLY A 115 7.28 12.55 4.01
N GLY A 116 8.02 11.80 4.83
CA GLY A 116 9.34 12.23 5.31
C GLY A 116 10.36 12.39 4.19
N PHE A 117 10.41 11.43 3.25
CA PHE A 117 11.34 11.47 2.12
C PHE A 117 11.06 12.62 1.15
N VAL A 118 9.79 12.77 0.76
CA VAL A 118 9.33 13.86 -0.12
C VAL A 118 9.48 15.22 0.57
N GLY A 119 9.05 15.33 1.83
CA GLY A 119 9.15 16.58 2.60
C GLY A 119 10.56 17.02 2.92
N ALA A 120 11.54 16.10 2.91
CA ALA A 120 12.96 16.40 3.05
C ALA A 120 13.65 16.73 1.72
N GLY A 121 12.95 16.71 0.58
CA GLY A 121 13.52 16.99 -0.74
C GLY A 121 14.45 15.90 -1.26
N LEU A 122 14.23 14.64 -0.86
CA LEU A 122 15.04 13.50 -1.29
C LEU A 122 14.57 12.85 -2.60
N VAL A 123 13.58 13.45 -3.26
CA VAL A 123 13.03 13.11 -4.60
C VAL A 123 12.96 14.33 -5.48
#